data_AF-A0A7S0M155-F1
#
_entry.id   AF-A0A7S0M155-F1
#
_cell.length_a   1.000
_cell.length_b   1.000
_cell.length_c   1.000
_cell.angle_alpha   90.00
_cell.angle_beta   90.00
_cell.angle_gamma   90.00
#
_symmetry.space_group_name_H-M   'P 1'
#
loop_
_entity.id
_entity.type
_entity.pdbx_description
1 polymer ?
#
loop_
_entity_poly.entity_id
_entity_poly.type
_entity_poly.pdbx_seq_one_letter_code
_entity_poly.pdbx_strand_id
1 'polypeptide(L)'
;MAHALGAGKVLWELEDLSFRTLFPESYTAVEAWQTELWDESERMLEDAKSRVLEALNEVEYLRERVDRYAITSRRKSAFSTFKKMFRSSKELEEVLDVFAMRVVIGLRPECRDDPAAQAGACLAAYAAARRGLAGWRGGPGPGQGY
;
A
#
# COMPACT_ATOMS: atom_id res chain seq x y z
N MET A 1 12.80 4.93 -18.20
CA MET A 1 12.67 6.29 -18.77
C MET A 1 11.35 7.01 -18.40
N ALA A 2 10.30 6.34 -17.92
CA ALA A 2 9.04 7.02 -17.51
C ALA A 2 9.10 7.78 -16.17
N HIS A 3 10.07 7.47 -15.29
CA HIS A 3 10.19 8.10 -13.97
C HIS A 3 10.62 9.58 -14.05
N ALA A 4 11.25 10.01 -15.15
CA ALA A 4 11.80 11.36 -15.30
C ALA A 4 10.76 12.43 -15.70
N LEU A 5 9.58 12.03 -16.18
CA LEU A 5 8.55 12.94 -16.72
C LEU A 5 7.30 13.05 -15.83
N GLY A 6 7.28 12.43 -14.64
CA GLY A 6 6.06 12.36 -13.83
C GLY A 6 4.93 11.53 -14.45
N ALA A 7 5.20 10.83 -15.56
CA ALA A 7 4.20 10.07 -16.33
C ALA A 7 3.92 8.66 -15.79
N GLY A 8 4.28 8.38 -14.53
CA GLY A 8 4.11 7.05 -13.92
C GLY A 8 2.65 6.60 -13.92
N LYS A 9 1.70 7.52 -13.72
CA LYS A 9 0.27 7.22 -13.77
C LYS A 9 -0.17 6.74 -15.15
N VAL A 10 0.22 7.46 -16.21
CA VAL A 10 -0.11 7.12 -17.60
C VAL A 10 0.49 5.77 -17.99
N LEU A 11 1.74 5.51 -17.56
CA LEU A 11 2.36 4.21 -17.82
C LEU A 11 1.57 3.08 -17.17
N TRP A 12 1.18 3.21 -15.91
CA TRP A 12 0.41 2.17 -15.21
C TRP A 12 -0.96 1.94 -15.85
N GLU A 13 -1.62 3.00 -16.29
CA GLU A 13 -2.89 2.91 -17.02
C GLU A 13 -2.72 2.18 -18.36
N LEU A 14 -1.68 2.50 -19.12
CA LEU A 14 -1.37 1.83 -20.39
C LEU A 14 -1.00 0.36 -20.19
N GLU A 15 -0.25 0.04 -19.13
CA GLU A 15 0.10 -1.34 -18.78
C GLU A 15 -1.15 -2.16 -18.47
N ASP A 16 -2.08 -1.64 -17.65
CA ASP A 16 -3.33 -2.33 -17.31
C ASP A 16 -4.26 -2.47 -18.53
N LEU A 17 -4.37 -1.43 -19.36
CA LEU A 17 -5.14 -1.48 -20.62
C LEU A 17 -4.57 -2.53 -21.58
N SER A 18 -3.25 -2.54 -21.76
CA SER A 18 -2.57 -3.51 -22.62
C SER A 18 -2.77 -4.93 -22.10
N PHE A 19 -2.69 -5.14 -20.78
CA PHE A 19 -2.94 -6.44 -20.16
C PHE A 19 -4.37 -6.91 -20.39
N ARG A 20 -5.35 -6.02 -20.19
CA ARG A 20 -6.77 -6.31 -20.44
C ARG A 20 -7.05 -6.70 -21.90
N THR A 21 -6.39 -6.04 -22.85
CA THR A 21 -6.59 -6.34 -24.28
C THR A 21 -5.86 -7.60 -24.72
N LEU A 22 -4.63 -7.82 -24.28
CA LEU A 22 -3.80 -8.96 -24.71
C LEU A 22 -4.18 -10.27 -24.01
N PHE A 23 -4.63 -10.20 -22.75
CA PHE A 23 -4.91 -11.37 -21.92
C PHE A 23 -6.22 -11.18 -21.12
N PRO A 24 -7.38 -11.09 -21.81
CA PRO A 24 -8.65 -10.72 -21.19
C PRO A 24 -9.09 -11.71 -20.09
N GLU A 25 -8.95 -13.01 -20.31
CA GLU A 25 -9.33 -14.04 -19.34
C GLU A 25 -8.49 -13.96 -18.06
N SER A 26 -7.17 -13.82 -18.20
CA SER A 26 -6.25 -13.65 -17.07
C SER A 26 -6.52 -12.34 -16.32
N TYR A 27 -6.82 -11.25 -17.05
CA TYR A 27 -7.20 -9.98 -16.44
C TYR A 27 -8.46 -10.13 -15.58
N THR A 28 -9.52 -10.72 -16.13
CA THR A 28 -10.79 -10.92 -15.42
C THR A 28 -10.62 -11.82 -14.20
N ALA A 29 -9.83 -12.90 -14.30
CA ALA A 29 -9.56 -13.78 -13.17
C ALA A 29 -8.85 -13.04 -12.02
N VAL A 30 -7.79 -12.27 -12.33
CA VAL A 30 -7.05 -11.48 -11.33
C VAL A 30 -7.94 -10.39 -10.73
N GLU A 31 -8.77 -9.71 -11.52
CA GLU A 31 -9.65 -8.65 -11.03
C GLU A 31 -10.75 -9.19 -10.11
N ALA A 32 -11.38 -10.31 -10.47
CA ALA A 32 -12.43 -10.94 -9.66
C ALA A 32 -11.87 -11.34 -8.29
N TRP A 33 -10.76 -12.08 -8.29
CA TRP A 33 -10.07 -12.49 -7.06
C TRP A 33 -9.65 -11.28 -6.20
N GLN A 34 -9.12 -10.23 -6.83
CA GLN A 34 -8.75 -8.99 -6.13
C GLN A 34 -9.93 -8.24 -5.50
N THR A 35 -11.13 -8.40 -6.06
CA THR A 35 -12.34 -7.74 -5.58
C THR A 35 -12.90 -8.49 -4.39
N GLU A 36 -13.03 -9.81 -4.50
CA GLU A 36 -13.45 -10.68 -3.40
C GLU A 36 -12.53 -10.52 -2.18
N LEU A 37 -11.21 -10.60 -2.38
CA LEU A 37 -10.25 -10.42 -1.31
C LEU A 37 -10.32 -9.01 -0.67
N TRP A 38 -10.65 -7.98 -1.45
CA TRP A 38 -10.78 -6.61 -0.92
C TRP A 38 -11.97 -6.49 0.02
N ASP A 39 -13.12 -7.03 -0.39
CA ASP A 39 -14.35 -6.99 0.39
C ASP A 39 -14.18 -7.73 1.72
N GLU A 40 -13.47 -8.86 1.72
CA GLU A 40 -13.10 -9.60 2.93
C GLU A 40 -12.11 -8.83 3.83
N SER A 41 -11.20 -8.08 3.21
CA SER A 41 -10.11 -7.39 3.90
C SER A 41 -10.46 -5.98 4.39
N GLU A 42 -11.60 -5.43 4.01
CA GLU A 42 -11.92 -4.01 4.25
C GLU A 42 -11.88 -3.64 5.74
N ARG A 43 -12.56 -4.42 6.59
CA ARG A 43 -12.57 -4.20 8.05
C ARG A 43 -11.18 -4.31 8.65
N MET A 44 -10.44 -5.33 8.22
CA MET A 44 -9.08 -5.59 8.66
C MET A 44 -8.14 -4.45 8.27
N LEU A 45 -8.26 -3.91 7.06
CA LEU A 45 -7.49 -2.76 6.60
C LEU A 45 -7.83 -1.50 7.41
N GLU A 46 -9.08 -1.32 7.81
CA GLU A 46 -9.48 -0.19 8.66
C GLU A 46 -8.91 -0.28 10.08
N ASP A 47 -8.91 -1.47 10.68
CA ASP A 47 -8.25 -1.72 11.96
C ASP A 47 -6.73 -1.46 11.85
N ALA A 48 -6.10 -1.88 10.75
CA ALA A 48 -4.69 -1.64 10.50
C ALA A 48 -4.39 -0.13 10.39
N LYS A 49 -5.24 0.64 9.67
CA LYS A 49 -5.10 2.10 9.58
C LYS A 49 -5.19 2.74 10.96
N SER A 50 -6.15 2.32 11.77
CA SER A 50 -6.35 2.86 13.12
C SER A 50 -5.11 2.63 14.01
N ARG A 51 -4.56 1.41 14.01
CA ARG A 51 -3.31 1.09 14.74
C ARG A 51 -2.11 1.88 14.25
N VAL A 52 -1.99 2.06 12.94
CA VAL A 52 -0.92 2.89 12.37
C VAL A 52 -1.08 4.33 12.82
N LEU A 53 -2.31 4.88 12.80
CA LEU A 53 -2.58 6.25 13.25
C LEU A 53 -2.22 6.44 14.73
N GLU A 54 -2.62 5.50 15.59
CA GLU A 54 -2.25 5.49 17.01
C GLU A 54 -0.73 5.50 17.19
N ALA A 55 -0.02 4.56 16.54
CA ALA A 55 1.43 4.45 16.65
C ALA A 55 2.17 5.69 16.13
N LEU A 56 1.64 6.36 15.09
CA LEU A 56 2.17 7.63 14.59
C LEU A 56 2.00 8.75 15.62
N ASN A 57 0.85 8.80 16.29
CA ASN A 57 0.57 9.80 17.32
C ASN A 57 1.43 9.60 18.58
N GLU A 58 1.90 8.40 18.88
CA GLU A 58 2.80 8.16 20.03
C GLU A 58 4.22 8.73 19.86
N VAL A 59 4.65 9.04 18.63
CA VAL A 59 6.03 9.47 18.39
C VAL A 59 6.16 10.97 18.58
N GLU A 60 6.83 11.37 19.66
CA GLU A 60 7.03 12.79 20.03
C GLU A 60 7.62 13.62 18.88
N TYR A 61 8.67 13.11 18.21
CA TYR A 61 9.28 13.77 17.07
C TYR A 61 8.25 14.15 15.99
N LEU A 62 7.27 13.28 15.75
CA LEU A 62 6.22 13.54 14.78
C LEU A 62 5.14 14.48 15.32
N ARG A 63 4.74 14.36 16.61
CA ARG A 63 3.74 15.27 17.22
C ARG A 63 4.16 16.74 17.13
N GLU A 64 5.45 17.01 17.33
CA GLU A 64 6.01 18.36 17.25
C GLU A 64 6.04 18.92 15.82
N ARG A 65 6.22 18.07 14.80
CA ARG A 65 6.55 18.50 13.42
C ARG A 65 5.46 18.24 12.39
N VAL A 66 4.52 17.34 12.67
CA VAL A 66 3.45 16.96 11.77
C VAL A 66 2.14 17.64 12.19
N ASP A 67 1.46 18.23 11.21
CA ASP A 67 0.14 18.82 11.36
C ASP A 67 -0.97 17.78 11.16
N ARG A 68 -0.82 16.95 10.12
CA ARG A 68 -1.80 15.91 9.78
C ARG A 68 -1.19 14.69 9.11
N TYR A 69 -1.84 13.55 9.31
CA TYR A 69 -1.63 12.34 8.53
C TYR A 69 -2.84 12.06 7.65
N ALA A 70 -2.60 11.65 6.40
CA ALA A 70 -3.62 11.03 5.57
C ALA A 70 -3.21 9.59 5.27
N ILE A 71 -3.97 8.64 5.80
CA ILE A 71 -3.73 7.20 5.64
C ILE A 71 -4.77 6.63 4.69
N THR A 72 -4.32 6.05 3.58
CA THR A 72 -5.19 5.43 2.58
C THR A 72 -4.72 4.02 2.28
N SER A 73 -5.61 3.05 2.24
CA SER A 73 -5.34 1.74 1.64
C SER A 73 -5.60 1.82 0.13
N ARG A 74 -4.82 1.08 -0.66
CA ARG A 74 -5.05 0.90 -2.09
C ARG A 74 -4.85 -0.54 -2.51
N ARG A 75 -5.58 -0.92 -3.55
CA ARG A 75 -5.33 -2.13 -4.31
C ARG A 75 -4.22 -1.88 -5.33
N LYS A 76 -3.38 -2.89 -5.58
CA LYS A 76 -2.48 -2.89 -6.74
C LYS A 76 -3.28 -3.13 -8.02
N SER A 77 -2.72 -2.73 -9.16
CA SER A 77 -3.36 -2.97 -10.47
C SER A 77 -3.33 -4.47 -10.82
N ALA A 78 -4.23 -4.92 -11.69
CA ALA A 78 -4.27 -6.32 -12.11
C ALA A 78 -2.95 -6.73 -12.77
N PHE A 79 -2.39 -5.88 -13.62
CA PHE A 79 -1.10 -6.16 -14.26
C PHE A 79 0.05 -6.24 -13.26
N SER A 80 0.08 -5.36 -12.25
CA SER A 80 1.15 -5.37 -11.23
C SER A 80 1.13 -6.66 -10.40
N THR A 81 -0.06 -7.15 -10.08
CA THR A 81 -0.28 -8.41 -9.37
C THR A 81 0.13 -9.59 -10.24
N PHE A 82 -0.36 -9.65 -11.48
CA PHE A 82 0.01 -10.68 -12.44
C PHE A 82 1.54 -10.75 -12.68
N LYS A 83 2.17 -9.59 -12.87
CA LYS A 83 3.63 -9.47 -13.03
C LYS A 83 4.39 -10.00 -11.81
N LYS A 84 3.85 -9.86 -10.60
CA LYS A 84 4.45 -10.41 -9.37
C LYS A 84 4.29 -11.92 -9.27
N MET A 85 3.11 -12.44 -9.60
CA MET A 85 2.87 -13.89 -9.67
C MET A 85 3.89 -14.53 -10.62
N PHE A 86 3.99 -13.99 -11.83
CA PHE A 86 4.88 -14.51 -12.86
C PHE A 86 6.35 -14.48 -12.44
N ARG A 87 6.81 -13.38 -11.83
CA ARG A 87 8.22 -13.24 -11.37
C ARG A 87 8.56 -14.11 -10.16
N SER A 88 7.57 -14.42 -9.33
CA SER A 88 7.78 -15.15 -8.07
C SER A 88 7.39 -16.62 -8.17
N SER A 89 6.87 -17.06 -9.33
CA SER A 89 6.28 -18.38 -9.55
C SER A 89 5.24 -18.76 -8.48
N LYS A 90 4.48 -17.75 -8.03
CA LYS A 90 3.49 -17.88 -6.96
C LYS A 90 2.10 -18.02 -7.53
N GLU A 91 1.28 -18.86 -6.89
CA GLU A 91 -0.17 -18.88 -7.15
C GLU A 91 -0.83 -17.61 -6.62
N LEU A 92 -2.06 -17.31 -7.07
CA LEU A 92 -2.76 -16.05 -6.73
C LEU A 92 -2.85 -15.88 -5.21
N GLU A 93 -3.19 -16.96 -4.54
CA GLU A 93 -3.42 -17.13 -3.11
C GLU A 93 -2.14 -16.87 -2.29
N GLU A 94 -0.97 -17.00 -2.89
CA GLU A 94 0.33 -16.78 -2.23
C GLU A 94 0.85 -15.34 -2.39
N VAL A 95 0.15 -14.50 -3.17
CA VAL A 95 0.49 -13.09 -3.34
C VAL A 95 -0.02 -12.30 -2.13
N LEU A 96 0.82 -12.20 -1.10
CA LEU A 96 0.50 -11.46 0.13
C LEU A 96 0.52 -9.92 -0.02
N ASP A 97 0.97 -9.40 -1.18
CA ASP A 97 1.20 -7.97 -1.40
C ASP A 97 0.24 -7.41 -2.46
N VAL A 98 -1.05 -7.72 -2.33
CA VAL A 98 -2.14 -7.17 -3.18
C VAL A 98 -2.57 -5.79 -2.70
N PHE A 99 -2.61 -5.62 -1.38
CA PHE A 99 -2.96 -4.36 -0.74
C PHE A 99 -1.71 -3.62 -0.29
N ALA A 100 -1.79 -2.30 -0.34
CA ALA A 100 -0.75 -1.44 0.20
C ALA A 100 -1.39 -0.28 0.95
N MET A 101 -0.76 0.13 2.04
CA MET A 101 -1.14 1.33 2.77
C MET A 101 -0.20 2.47 2.40
N ARG A 102 -0.76 3.65 2.18
CA ARG A 102 -0.03 4.88 1.94
C ARG A 102 -0.30 5.83 3.10
N VAL A 103 0.79 6.32 3.70
CA VAL A 103 0.76 7.40 4.70
C VAL A 103 1.32 8.65 4.04
N VAL A 104 0.53 9.71 3.99
CA VAL A 104 0.95 11.04 3.55
C VAL A 104 1.10 11.92 4.79
N ILE A 105 2.26 12.53 4.94
CA ILE A 105 2.64 13.33 6.11
C ILE A 105 2.58 14.80 5.72
N GLY A 106 1.71 15.56 6.38
CA GLY A 106 1.65 17.01 6.26
C GLY A 106 2.48 17.66 7.36
N LEU A 107 3.69 18.12 7.02
CA LEU A 107 4.54 18.86 7.97
C LEU A 107 3.96 20.24 8.29
N ARG A 108 4.18 20.69 9.53
CA ARG A 108 3.86 22.05 9.95
C ARG A 108 4.67 23.08 9.15
N PRO A 109 4.18 24.31 8.97
CA PRO A 109 4.82 25.32 8.13
C PRO A 109 6.30 25.55 8.46
N GLU A 110 6.68 25.46 9.74
CA GLU A 110 8.02 25.79 10.23
C GLU A 110 9.10 24.79 9.77
N CYS A 111 8.71 23.56 9.44
CA CYS A 111 9.63 22.49 9.02
C CYS A 111 9.32 21.93 7.62
N ARG A 112 8.35 22.52 6.91
CA ARG A 112 7.84 21.99 5.64
C ARG A 112 8.89 21.91 4.55
N ASP A 113 9.73 22.93 4.44
CA ASP A 113 10.69 23.08 3.34
C ASP A 113 12.08 22.53 3.69
N ASP A 114 12.26 21.96 4.89
CA ASP A 114 13.51 21.33 5.32
C ASP A 114 13.58 19.86 4.84
N PRO A 115 14.50 19.50 3.93
CA PRO A 115 14.64 18.14 3.45
C PRO A 115 15.00 17.13 4.54
N ALA A 116 15.74 17.55 5.57
CA ALA A 116 16.08 16.68 6.69
C ALA A 116 14.85 16.38 7.55
N ALA A 117 14.02 17.39 7.82
CA ALA A 117 12.73 17.21 8.49
C ALA A 117 11.78 16.30 7.69
N GLN A 118 11.70 16.48 6.37
CA GLN A 118 10.92 15.63 5.47
C GLN A 118 11.37 14.16 5.52
N ALA A 119 12.67 13.90 5.34
CA ALA A 119 13.22 12.56 5.41
C ALA A 119 13.05 11.93 6.80
N GLY A 120 13.34 12.70 7.85
CA GLY A 120 13.19 12.28 9.24
C GLY A 120 11.74 11.92 9.58
N ALA A 121 10.77 12.71 9.14
CA ALA A 121 9.36 12.42 9.35
C ALA A 121 8.91 11.15 8.61
N CYS A 122 9.34 10.95 7.36
CA CYS A 122 9.07 9.72 6.62
C CYS A 122 9.66 8.48 7.33
N LEU A 123 10.91 8.56 7.78
CA LEU A 123 11.58 7.46 8.48
C LEU A 123 10.93 7.15 9.82
N ALA A 124 10.64 8.18 10.62
CA ALA A 124 9.97 8.02 11.91
C ALA A 124 8.55 7.45 11.74
N ALA A 125 7.80 7.93 10.75
CA ALA A 125 6.47 7.40 10.44
C ALA A 125 6.52 5.94 9.97
N TYR A 126 7.50 5.58 9.14
CA TYR A 126 7.70 4.20 8.72
C TYR A 126 8.02 3.28 9.90
N ALA A 127 8.92 3.70 10.79
CA ALA A 127 9.27 2.95 11.99
C ALA A 127 8.06 2.80 12.94
N ALA A 128 7.29 3.87 13.13
CA ALA A 128 6.07 3.87 13.93
C ALA A 128 5.01 2.92 13.36
N ALA A 129 4.71 3.02 12.07
CA ALA A 129 3.76 2.15 11.39
C ALA A 129 4.17 0.67 11.50
N ARG A 130 5.47 0.38 11.30
CA ARG A 130 6.01 -0.98 11.47
C ARG A 130 5.85 -1.49 12.91
N ARG A 131 6.02 -0.62 13.92
CA ARG A 131 5.80 -0.97 15.33
C ARG A 131 4.32 -1.20 15.64
N GLY A 132 3.43 -0.31 15.18
CA GLY A 132 1.98 -0.44 15.39
C GLY A 132 1.37 -1.69 14.75
N LEU A 133 2.01 -2.19 13.68
CA LEU A 133 1.64 -3.43 13.01
C LEU A 133 2.46 -4.64 13.47
N ALA A 134 3.37 -4.50 14.44
CA ALA A 134 4.15 -5.62 14.95
C ALA A 134 3.22 -6.64 15.62
N GLY A 135 3.25 -7.89 15.16
CA GLY A 135 2.36 -8.95 15.65
C GLY A 135 0.92 -8.88 15.10
N TRP A 136 0.61 -7.95 14.20
CA TRP A 136 -0.66 -7.92 13.50
C TRP A 136 -0.73 -9.09 12.51
N ARG A 137 -1.56 -10.08 12.82
CA ARG A 137 -1.91 -11.20 11.93
C ARG A 137 -3.20 -10.84 11.19
N GLY A 138 -3.11 -9.87 10.29
CA GLY A 138 -4.24 -9.44 9.47
C GLY A 138 -4.00 -9.76 8.00
N GLY A 139 -4.11 -11.04 7.67
CA GLY A 139 -4.26 -11.49 6.30
C GLY A 139 -4.76 -12.94 6.32
N PRO A 140 -5.36 -13.44 5.23
CA PRO A 140 -5.47 -14.87 5.06
C PRO A 140 -4.05 -15.42 5.06
N GLY A 141 -3.65 -16.04 6.16
CA GLY A 141 -2.39 -16.77 6.22
C GLY A 141 -2.52 -18.02 5.36
N PRO A 142 -1.41 -18.51 4.76
CA PRO A 142 -1.42 -19.82 4.14
C PRO A 142 -1.72 -20.85 5.24
N GLY A 143 -2.95 -21.36 5.31
CA GLY A 143 -3.34 -22.38 6.29
C GLY A 143 -4.61 -22.15 7.10
N GLN A 144 -5.53 -21.26 6.72
CA GLN A 144 -6.94 -21.42 7.12
C GLN A 144 -7.69 -22.04 5.94
N GLY A 145 -8.01 -23.32 6.08
CA GLY A 145 -8.48 -24.19 5.01
C GLY A 145 -9.84 -23.83 4.45
N TYR A 146 -9.97 -24.12 3.16
CA TYR A 146 -11.18 -24.67 2.57
C TYR A 146 -11.05 -26.20 2.54
#